data_AF-A0A933QQY2-F1
#
_entry.id   AF-A0A933QQY2-F1
#
_cell.length_a   1.000
_cell.length_b   1.000
_cell.length_c   1.000
_cell.angle_alpha   90.00
_cell.angle_beta   90.00
_cell.angle_gamma   90.00
#
_symmetry.space_group_name_H-M   'P 1'
#
loop_
_entity.id
_entity.type
_entity.pdbx_description
1 polymer ?
#
loop_
_entity_poly.entity_id
_entity_poly.type
_entity_poly.pdbx_seq_one_letter_code
_entity_poly.pdbx_strand_id
1 'polypeptide(L)'
;MPKTQTLVFKSQLNVPITEGYRAFTNPTALRDWLCDNAQADVRSRQLYLAWRRGYYTNGEFVALELNRRVAFTWNGKDEPATTRVNVQFVEQEGVTTITLKHSGIGSGKKWATAAKEIEQGWKTALENLKSVWEEGVDLRIARVPRLGVFVGDLNAEIAKQLGVPVDEGVRLEGTAEATGARAAGLQKDDVIVKLAGKKVIDVPSLFVALQGHRAGDKVQVVFYRGKEKRTQTMELSARPISPLPKSGQELADLSRTNYAQVNAELAQRIAGLTDQQADFRTAPGEWSIKEMIAHFIACERDFQSWLSELVNGGKYTSGQVDDSLEFRPNANLRLAVLVSRYPTIAALLDEIKCSQEETLAMLSGLPAEFVARKYLYRRTADWMTLIVPSHFREEHFPDLEKAVALARH
;
A
#
# COMPACT_ATOMS: atom_id res chain seq x y z
N MET A 1 4.25 -27.11 -37.44
CA MET A 1 4.39 -26.16 -36.30
C MET A 1 4.13 -26.92 -35.01
N PRO A 2 4.82 -26.63 -33.89
CA PRO A 2 4.50 -27.23 -32.60
C PRO A 2 3.04 -26.93 -32.25
N LYS A 3 2.33 -27.88 -31.63
CA LYS A 3 0.98 -27.60 -31.11
C LYS A 3 1.08 -26.58 -29.97
N THR A 4 0.40 -25.45 -30.15
CA THR A 4 0.26 -24.39 -29.13
C THR A 4 -1.18 -24.30 -28.67
N GLN A 5 -1.40 -23.94 -27.41
CA GLN A 5 -2.71 -23.67 -26.83
C GLN A 5 -2.94 -22.16 -26.62
N THR A 6 -4.21 -21.80 -26.41
CA THR A 6 -4.63 -20.43 -26.05
C THR A 6 -5.53 -20.49 -24.83
N LEU A 7 -5.18 -19.73 -23.80
CA LEU A 7 -6.03 -19.52 -22.64
C LEU A 7 -6.93 -18.30 -22.89
N VAL A 8 -8.20 -18.40 -22.51
CA VAL A 8 -9.20 -17.34 -22.72
C VAL A 8 -9.86 -17.00 -21.40
N PHE A 9 -9.92 -15.71 -21.10
CA PHE A 9 -10.54 -15.18 -19.89
C PHE A 9 -11.52 -14.08 -20.27
N LYS A 10 -12.61 -13.97 -19.51
CA LYS A 10 -13.60 -12.92 -19.65
C LYS A 10 -13.80 -12.26 -18.30
N SER A 11 -13.81 -10.92 -18.29
CA SER A 11 -14.14 -10.12 -17.11
C SER A 11 -15.09 -8.99 -17.49
N GLN A 12 -15.86 -8.50 -16.53
CA GLN A 12 -16.77 -7.37 -16.68
C GLN A 12 -16.49 -6.35 -15.60
N LEU A 13 -16.29 -5.10 -16.02
CA LEU A 13 -16.02 -3.96 -15.17
C LEU A 13 -17.13 -2.92 -15.33
N ASN A 14 -17.67 -2.43 -14.22
CA ASN A 14 -18.64 -1.35 -14.17
C ASN A 14 -17.98 0.03 -14.37
N VAL A 15 -17.30 0.20 -15.50
CA VAL A 15 -16.58 1.42 -15.89
C VAL A 15 -16.71 1.64 -17.41
N PRO A 16 -16.55 2.90 -17.88
CA PRO A 16 -16.48 3.20 -19.31
C PRO A 16 -15.31 2.48 -20.01
N ILE A 17 -15.43 2.26 -21.32
CA ILE A 17 -14.41 1.53 -22.12
C ILE A 17 -13.03 2.17 -22.07
N THR A 18 -12.99 3.50 -21.89
CA THR A 18 -11.75 4.26 -21.75
C THR A 18 -10.93 3.80 -20.55
N GLU A 19 -11.57 3.48 -19.42
CA GLU A 19 -10.89 2.96 -18.23
C GLU A 19 -10.49 1.49 -18.41
N GLY A 20 -11.30 0.69 -19.12
CA GLY A 20 -10.93 -0.68 -19.49
C GLY A 20 -9.68 -0.71 -20.37
N TYR A 21 -9.60 0.16 -21.38
CA TYR A 21 -8.43 0.30 -22.24
C TYR A 21 -7.21 0.86 -21.48
N ARG A 22 -7.41 1.85 -20.60
CA ARG A 22 -6.37 2.42 -19.73
C ARG A 22 -5.71 1.35 -18.85
N ALA A 23 -6.48 0.40 -18.33
CA ALA A 23 -5.98 -0.69 -17.47
C ALA A 23 -4.84 -1.52 -18.08
N PHE A 24 -4.73 -1.54 -19.42
CA PHE A 24 -3.73 -2.32 -20.16
C PHE A 24 -2.69 -1.46 -20.89
N THR A 25 -2.76 -0.14 -20.79
CA THR A 25 -1.90 0.78 -21.57
C THR A 25 -1.19 1.83 -20.73
N ASN A 26 -1.67 2.11 -19.52
CA ASN A 26 -1.04 3.05 -18.62
C ASN A 26 -0.18 2.31 -17.57
N PRO A 27 1.08 2.72 -17.35
CA PRO A 27 1.99 2.02 -16.44
C PRO A 27 1.49 2.06 -14.98
N THR A 28 0.99 3.21 -14.50
CA THR A 28 0.39 3.30 -13.16
C THR A 28 -0.80 2.34 -13.05
N ALA A 29 -1.68 2.30 -14.05
CA ALA A 29 -2.81 1.35 -14.04
C ALA A 29 -2.37 -0.11 -13.96
N LEU A 30 -1.36 -0.52 -14.75
CA LEU A 30 -0.82 -1.89 -14.75
C LEU A 30 -0.20 -2.27 -13.40
N ARG A 31 0.47 -1.33 -12.73
CA ARG A 31 0.97 -1.53 -11.36
C ARG A 31 -0.17 -1.70 -10.35
N ASP A 32 -1.26 -0.97 -10.51
CA ASP A 32 -2.35 -0.96 -9.53
C ASP A 32 -3.08 -2.29 -9.42
N TRP A 33 -3.20 -3.06 -10.51
CA TRP A 33 -3.92 -4.34 -10.48
C TRP A 33 -3.10 -5.58 -10.83
N LEU A 34 -2.09 -5.46 -11.71
CA LEU A 34 -1.44 -6.63 -12.31
C LEU A 34 -0.11 -6.98 -11.64
N CYS A 35 0.78 -6.01 -11.47
CA CYS A 35 2.18 -6.23 -11.10
C CYS A 35 2.69 -5.21 -10.07
N ASP A 36 3.89 -5.41 -9.52
CA ASP A 36 4.46 -4.50 -8.52
C ASP A 36 5.25 -3.34 -9.16
N ASN A 37 5.72 -3.53 -10.39
CA ASN A 37 6.43 -2.51 -11.16
C ASN A 37 6.06 -2.64 -12.64
N ALA A 38 5.74 -1.51 -13.28
CA ALA A 38 5.34 -1.45 -14.68
C ALA A 38 6.03 -0.28 -15.39
N GLN A 39 6.63 -0.59 -16.54
CA GLN A 39 6.99 0.39 -17.57
C GLN A 39 6.18 0.07 -18.81
N ALA A 40 5.38 1.03 -19.27
CA ALA A 40 4.54 0.88 -20.44
C ALA A 40 4.54 2.20 -21.18
N ASP A 41 5.10 2.20 -22.39
CA ASP A 41 5.08 3.35 -23.28
C ASP A 41 4.46 2.93 -24.61
N VAL A 42 3.25 3.42 -24.85
CA VAL A 42 2.50 3.15 -26.07
C VAL A 42 3.13 3.81 -27.32
N ARG A 43 3.97 4.85 -27.15
CA ARG A 43 4.65 5.54 -28.25
C ARG A 43 5.85 4.74 -28.74
N SER A 44 6.76 4.37 -27.84
CA SER A 44 7.90 3.49 -28.15
C SER A 44 7.50 2.01 -28.24
N ARG A 45 6.25 1.68 -27.89
CA ARG A 45 5.67 0.33 -27.86
C ARG A 45 6.35 -0.62 -26.88
N GLN A 46 7.04 -0.11 -25.87
CA GLN A 46 7.76 -0.94 -24.89
C GLN A 46 6.86 -1.33 -23.72
N LEU A 47 7.02 -2.56 -23.24
CA LEU A 47 6.34 -3.10 -22.07
C LEU A 47 7.32 -3.90 -21.18
N TYR A 48 7.35 -3.57 -19.90
CA TYR A 48 8.05 -4.33 -18.87
C TYR A 48 7.18 -4.39 -17.61
N LEU A 49 6.97 -5.60 -17.09
CA LEU A 49 6.18 -5.86 -15.89
C LEU A 49 7.00 -6.75 -14.95
N ALA A 50 7.01 -6.42 -13.66
CA ALA A 50 7.73 -7.20 -12.65
C ALA A 50 6.94 -7.34 -11.35
N TRP A 51 7.17 -8.47 -10.66
CA TRP A 51 6.57 -8.81 -9.39
C TRP A 51 7.66 -8.96 -8.32
N ARG A 52 7.37 -8.58 -7.07
CA ARG A 52 8.31 -8.60 -5.93
C ARG A 52 8.89 -9.98 -5.64
N ARG A 53 8.23 -11.05 -6.09
CA ARG A 53 8.71 -12.44 -5.97
C ARG A 53 9.74 -12.84 -7.04
N GLY A 54 10.22 -11.88 -7.84
CA GLY A 54 11.33 -12.07 -8.78
C GLY A 54 10.93 -12.61 -10.15
N TYR A 55 9.63 -12.77 -10.43
CA TYR A 55 9.11 -13.00 -11.77
C TYR A 55 8.96 -11.67 -12.52
N TYR A 56 9.26 -11.66 -13.82
CA TYR A 56 9.07 -10.50 -14.69
C TYR A 56 8.76 -10.96 -16.11
N THR A 57 8.19 -10.05 -16.90
CA THR A 57 8.05 -10.21 -18.35
C THR A 57 8.44 -8.91 -19.04
N ASN A 58 9.04 -9.04 -20.23
CA ASN A 58 9.23 -7.93 -21.17
C ASN A 58 8.44 -8.21 -22.46
N GLY A 59 8.17 -7.18 -23.23
CA GLY A 59 7.47 -7.31 -24.49
C GLY A 59 7.27 -5.99 -25.21
N GLU A 60 6.53 -6.07 -26.31
CA GLU A 60 6.21 -4.94 -27.15
C GLU A 60 4.71 -4.90 -27.46
N PHE A 61 4.13 -3.70 -27.49
CA PHE A 61 2.79 -3.49 -28.01
C PHE A 61 2.76 -3.74 -29.52
N VAL A 62 2.05 -4.79 -29.94
CA VAL A 62 1.90 -5.17 -31.36
C VAL A 62 0.57 -4.68 -31.96
N ALA A 63 -0.41 -4.31 -31.14
CA ALA A 63 -1.64 -3.63 -31.57
C ALA A 63 -2.14 -2.69 -30.48
N LEU A 64 -2.52 -1.47 -30.87
CA LEU A 64 -3.08 -0.42 -30.02
C LEU A 64 -4.24 0.23 -30.80
N GLU A 65 -5.40 -0.42 -30.77
CA GLU A 65 -6.63 0.08 -31.37
C GLU A 65 -7.44 0.73 -30.24
N LEU A 66 -7.43 2.06 -30.19
CA LEU A 66 -8.01 2.84 -29.09
C LEU A 66 -9.41 2.35 -28.72
N ASN A 67 -9.60 2.03 -27.43
CA ASN A 67 -10.85 1.54 -26.84
C ASN A 67 -11.42 0.26 -27.48
N ARG A 68 -10.64 -0.47 -28.27
CA ARG A 68 -11.11 -1.69 -28.95
C ARG A 68 -10.22 -2.88 -28.68
N ARG A 69 -8.91 -2.71 -28.80
CA ARG A 69 -7.96 -3.82 -28.70
C ARG A 69 -6.57 -3.37 -28.30
N VAL A 70 -5.97 -4.15 -27.40
CA VAL A 70 -4.55 -4.07 -27.05
C VAL A 70 -3.95 -5.45 -27.26
N ALA A 71 -2.80 -5.54 -27.91
CA ALA A 71 -2.05 -6.79 -27.97
C ALA A 71 -0.56 -6.52 -27.76
N PHE A 72 0.10 -7.42 -27.03
CA PHE A 72 1.53 -7.33 -26.75
C PHE A 72 2.18 -8.71 -26.69
N THR A 73 3.48 -8.76 -26.95
CA THR A 73 4.28 -9.96 -26.69
C THR A 73 4.53 -10.14 -25.20
N TRP A 74 4.75 -11.39 -24.80
CA TRP A 74 5.01 -11.76 -23.41
C TRP A 74 6.23 -12.67 -23.39
N ASN A 75 7.32 -12.16 -22.83
CA ASN A 75 8.57 -12.88 -22.65
C ASN A 75 8.81 -13.04 -21.15
N GLY A 76 8.13 -14.03 -20.56
CA GLY A 76 8.18 -14.31 -19.13
C GLY A 76 9.52 -14.92 -18.72
N LYS A 77 10.00 -14.55 -17.53
CA LYS A 77 11.19 -15.12 -16.93
C LYS A 77 11.03 -16.65 -16.82
N ASP A 78 12.03 -17.38 -17.29
CA ASP A 78 12.09 -18.85 -17.29
C ASP A 78 11.02 -19.55 -18.16
N GLU A 79 10.21 -18.80 -18.92
CA GLU A 79 9.27 -19.36 -19.88
C GLU A 79 10.00 -19.85 -21.15
N PRO A 80 9.52 -20.92 -21.82
CA PRO A 80 10.30 -21.55 -22.88
C PRO A 80 10.40 -20.76 -24.19
N ALA A 81 9.45 -19.85 -24.46
CA ALA A 81 9.45 -18.97 -25.62
C ALA A 81 8.48 -17.81 -25.42
N THR A 82 8.62 -16.77 -26.25
CA THR A 82 7.69 -15.64 -26.29
C THR A 82 6.26 -16.08 -26.67
N THR A 83 5.29 -15.65 -25.87
CA THR A 83 3.85 -15.82 -26.10
C THR A 83 3.22 -14.46 -26.45
N ARG A 84 1.90 -14.43 -26.64
CA ARG A 84 1.17 -13.22 -27.01
C ARG A 84 -0.10 -13.05 -26.21
N VAL A 85 -0.32 -11.85 -25.70
CA VAL A 85 -1.56 -11.44 -25.04
C VAL A 85 -2.36 -10.55 -25.99
N ASN A 86 -3.65 -10.81 -26.12
CA ASN A 86 -4.60 -10.02 -26.89
C ASN A 86 -5.82 -9.74 -26.04
N VAL A 87 -6.12 -8.47 -25.84
CA VAL A 87 -7.21 -7.98 -25.00
C VAL A 87 -8.17 -7.20 -25.88
N GLN A 88 -9.43 -7.60 -25.87
CA GLN A 88 -10.52 -6.93 -26.58
C GLN A 88 -11.49 -6.31 -25.58
N PHE A 89 -12.00 -5.14 -25.94
CA PHE A 89 -12.92 -4.36 -25.12
C PHE A 89 -14.24 -4.17 -25.87
N VAL A 90 -15.35 -4.37 -25.16
CA VAL A 90 -16.70 -4.08 -25.65
C VAL A 90 -17.47 -3.44 -24.50
N GLU A 91 -18.01 -2.24 -24.72
CA GLU A 91 -18.86 -1.57 -23.74
C GLU A 91 -20.33 -1.68 -24.12
N GLN A 92 -21.16 -1.97 -23.13
CA GLN A 92 -22.62 -1.94 -23.22
C GLN A 92 -23.15 -1.36 -21.90
N GLU A 93 -23.96 -0.31 -21.99
CA GLU A 93 -24.64 0.30 -20.82
C GLU A 93 -23.69 0.67 -19.66
N GLY A 94 -22.50 1.20 -19.97
CA GLY A 94 -21.50 1.58 -18.97
C GLY A 94 -20.73 0.40 -18.35
N VAL A 95 -20.95 -0.82 -18.85
CA VAL A 95 -20.21 -2.02 -18.46
C VAL A 95 -19.22 -2.39 -19.56
N THR A 96 -17.94 -2.38 -19.23
CA THR A 96 -16.87 -2.84 -20.12
C THR A 96 -16.61 -4.33 -19.94
N THR A 97 -16.88 -5.09 -20.98
CA THR A 97 -16.48 -6.49 -21.10
C THR A 97 -15.06 -6.57 -21.66
N ILE A 98 -14.17 -7.24 -20.92
CA ILE A 98 -12.79 -7.53 -21.32
C ILE A 98 -12.71 -9.00 -21.71
N THR A 99 -12.23 -9.27 -22.92
CA THR A 99 -11.86 -10.62 -23.36
C THR A 99 -10.35 -10.70 -23.55
N LEU A 100 -9.68 -11.45 -22.69
CA LEU A 100 -8.23 -11.64 -22.72
C LEU A 100 -7.91 -13.03 -23.29
N LYS A 101 -7.03 -13.07 -24.28
CA LYS A 101 -6.48 -14.30 -24.86
C LYS A 101 -4.97 -14.31 -24.70
N HIS A 102 -4.43 -15.34 -24.04
CA HIS A 102 -3.00 -15.59 -23.96
C HIS A 102 -2.67 -16.81 -24.84
N SER A 103 -2.00 -16.59 -25.97
CA SER A 103 -1.73 -17.58 -27.01
C SER A 103 -0.23 -17.82 -27.22
N GLY A 104 0.11 -18.89 -27.95
CA GLY A 104 1.50 -19.29 -28.21
C GLY A 104 2.09 -20.19 -27.12
N ILE A 105 1.29 -20.61 -26.14
CA ILE A 105 1.72 -21.49 -25.05
C ILE A 105 1.96 -22.88 -25.63
N GLY A 106 3.21 -23.35 -25.59
CA GLY A 106 3.60 -24.63 -26.19
C GLY A 106 3.17 -25.86 -25.39
N SER A 107 3.81 -26.99 -25.66
CA SER A 107 3.57 -28.29 -25.02
C SER A 107 4.86 -28.89 -24.44
N GLY A 108 4.73 -29.82 -23.49
CA GLY A 108 5.86 -30.42 -22.76
C GLY A 108 5.96 -29.97 -21.30
N LYS A 109 6.88 -30.55 -20.54
CA LYS A 109 6.94 -30.40 -19.07
C LYS A 109 7.07 -28.95 -18.60
N LYS A 110 8.00 -28.17 -19.19
CA LYS A 110 8.18 -26.75 -18.85
C LYS A 110 6.94 -25.91 -19.19
N TRP A 111 6.33 -26.17 -20.35
CA TRP A 111 5.08 -25.51 -20.76
C TRP A 111 3.89 -25.88 -19.90
N ALA A 112 3.80 -27.11 -19.40
CA ALA A 112 2.72 -27.53 -18.51
C ALA A 112 2.75 -26.77 -17.17
N THR A 113 3.95 -26.50 -16.64
CA THR A 113 4.12 -25.64 -15.45
C THR A 113 3.75 -24.19 -15.78
N ALA A 114 4.36 -23.61 -16.81
CA ALA A 114 4.10 -22.22 -17.22
C ALA A 114 2.62 -21.98 -17.52
N ALA A 115 1.95 -22.90 -18.22
CA ALA A 115 0.53 -22.79 -18.53
C ALA A 115 -0.36 -22.70 -17.28
N LYS A 116 -0.08 -23.51 -16.25
CA LYS A 116 -0.82 -23.47 -14.97
C LYS A 116 -0.57 -22.16 -14.24
N GLU A 117 0.67 -21.69 -14.22
CA GLU A 117 1.05 -20.42 -13.56
C GLU A 117 0.43 -19.22 -14.28
N ILE A 118 0.48 -19.19 -15.61
CA ILE A 118 -0.19 -18.18 -16.45
C ILE A 118 -1.69 -18.19 -16.19
N GLU A 119 -2.32 -19.37 -16.18
CA GLU A 119 -3.77 -19.49 -15.98
C GLU A 119 -4.19 -18.97 -14.61
N GLN A 120 -3.50 -19.40 -13.55
CA GLN A 120 -3.78 -18.94 -12.20
C GLN A 120 -3.47 -17.45 -12.02
N GLY A 121 -2.38 -16.97 -12.62
CA GLY A 121 -1.97 -15.58 -12.61
C GLY A 121 -3.04 -14.68 -13.22
N TRP A 122 -3.54 -15.01 -14.42
CA TRP A 122 -4.61 -14.22 -15.06
C TRP A 122 -5.92 -14.28 -14.28
N LYS A 123 -6.31 -15.43 -13.72
CA LYS A 123 -7.52 -15.53 -12.89
C LYS A 123 -7.45 -14.59 -11.69
N THR A 124 -6.36 -14.64 -10.93
CA THR A 124 -6.18 -13.79 -9.75
C THR A 124 -6.01 -12.32 -10.12
N ALA A 125 -5.29 -12.01 -11.19
CA ALA A 125 -5.09 -10.64 -11.63
C ALA A 125 -6.40 -10.00 -12.14
N LEU A 126 -7.22 -10.71 -12.92
CA LEU A 126 -8.50 -10.17 -13.40
C LEU A 126 -9.54 -10.02 -12.27
N GLU A 127 -9.49 -10.88 -11.25
CA GLU A 127 -10.26 -10.68 -10.01
C GLU A 127 -9.81 -9.40 -9.29
N ASN A 128 -8.49 -9.19 -9.19
CA ASN A 128 -7.93 -7.97 -8.59
C ASN A 128 -8.29 -6.71 -9.40
N LEU A 129 -8.23 -6.79 -10.73
CA LEU A 129 -8.64 -5.70 -11.63
C LEU A 129 -10.05 -5.23 -11.32
N LYS A 130 -10.99 -6.17 -11.13
CA LYS A 130 -12.37 -5.85 -10.78
C LYS A 130 -12.47 -5.11 -9.45
N SER A 131 -11.85 -5.63 -8.40
CA SER A 131 -11.90 -4.99 -7.08
C SER A 131 -11.20 -3.61 -7.06
N VAL A 132 -10.05 -3.47 -7.71
CA VAL A 132 -9.33 -2.20 -7.82
C VAL A 132 -10.16 -1.17 -8.59
N TRP A 133 -10.78 -1.54 -9.72
CA TRP A 133 -11.58 -0.60 -10.52
C TRP A 133 -12.92 -0.25 -9.87
N GLU A 134 -13.61 -1.22 -9.27
CA GLU A 134 -14.97 -1.03 -8.77
C GLU A 134 -15.04 -0.63 -7.29
N GLU A 135 -13.99 -0.87 -6.52
CA GLU A 135 -13.96 -0.63 -5.06
C GLU A 135 -12.72 0.16 -4.62
N GLY A 136 -11.70 0.26 -5.47
CA GLY A 136 -10.40 0.84 -5.10
C GLY A 136 -9.53 -0.11 -4.27
N VAL A 137 -9.97 -1.34 -4.04
CA VAL A 137 -9.34 -2.28 -3.12
C VAL A 137 -8.35 -3.18 -3.86
N ASP A 138 -7.08 -3.10 -3.48
CA ASP A 138 -6.07 -4.04 -3.96
C ASP A 138 -6.11 -5.34 -3.14
N LEU A 139 -6.65 -6.40 -3.73
CA LEU A 139 -6.76 -7.72 -3.13
C LEU A 139 -5.40 -8.34 -2.82
N ARG A 140 -4.32 -7.91 -3.50
CA ARG A 140 -2.95 -8.36 -3.21
C ARG A 140 -2.48 -7.88 -1.83
N ILE A 141 -3.07 -6.80 -1.32
CA ILE A 141 -2.82 -6.24 0.02
C ILE A 141 -3.92 -6.67 0.98
N ALA A 142 -5.19 -6.53 0.58
CA ALA A 142 -6.34 -6.79 1.44
C ALA A 142 -6.43 -8.26 1.90
N ARG A 143 -6.03 -9.21 1.04
CA ARG A 143 -6.08 -10.64 1.34
C ARG A 143 -4.82 -11.17 2.01
N VAL A 144 -3.81 -10.33 2.29
CA VAL A 144 -2.63 -10.76 3.05
C VAL A 144 -3.10 -11.21 4.43
N PRO A 145 -2.88 -12.49 4.81
CA PRO A 145 -3.41 -13.01 6.06
C PRO A 145 -2.72 -12.36 7.26
N ARG A 146 -3.50 -12.03 8.28
CA ARG A 146 -3.01 -11.54 9.57
C ARG A 146 -3.57 -12.39 10.70
N LEU A 147 -2.76 -12.67 11.71
CA LEU A 147 -3.27 -13.26 12.95
C LEU A 147 -4.00 -12.21 13.79
N GLY A 148 -3.44 -11.00 13.87
CA GLY A 148 -3.90 -9.96 14.79
C GLY A 148 -3.31 -10.11 16.19
N VAL A 149 -2.01 -10.41 16.28
CA VAL A 149 -1.29 -10.61 17.55
C VAL A 149 -0.17 -9.59 17.68
N PHE A 150 0.13 -9.19 18.91
CA PHE A 150 1.38 -8.53 19.27
C PHE A 150 2.34 -9.62 19.75
N VAL A 151 3.49 -9.75 19.10
CA VAL A 151 4.50 -10.77 19.44
C VAL A 151 5.48 -10.20 20.44
N GLY A 152 5.94 -11.04 21.37
CA GLY A 152 6.98 -10.69 22.33
C GLY A 152 8.05 -11.76 22.38
N ASP A 153 9.16 -11.43 23.02
CA ASP A 153 10.29 -12.34 23.14
C ASP A 153 9.92 -13.58 23.97
N LEU A 154 10.49 -14.72 23.58
CA LEU A 154 10.48 -15.95 24.34
C LEU A 154 11.94 -16.43 24.48
N ASN A 155 12.38 -16.60 25.72
CA ASN A 155 13.65 -17.22 26.06
C ASN A 155 13.45 -18.19 27.23
N ALA A 156 14.48 -18.95 27.61
CA ALA A 156 14.38 -19.95 28.67
C ALA A 156 13.94 -19.40 30.03
N GLU A 157 14.30 -18.15 30.35
CA GLU A 157 13.89 -17.49 31.59
C GLU A 157 12.39 -17.16 31.57
N ILE A 158 11.92 -16.51 30.50
CA ILE A 158 10.51 -16.18 30.30
C ILE A 158 9.66 -17.46 30.26
N ALA A 159 10.12 -18.50 29.55
CA ALA A 159 9.43 -19.77 29.48
C ALA A 159 9.23 -20.41 30.87
N LYS A 160 10.29 -20.37 31.71
CA LYS A 160 10.24 -20.86 33.09
C LYS A 160 9.29 -20.01 33.95
N GLN A 161 9.32 -18.69 33.80
CA GLN A 161 8.41 -17.78 34.52
C GLN A 161 6.94 -18.04 34.16
N LEU A 162 6.64 -18.27 32.88
CA LEU A 162 5.30 -18.60 32.40
C LEU A 162 4.88 -20.05 32.71
N GLY A 163 5.83 -20.90 33.10
CA GLY A 163 5.58 -22.32 33.37
C GLY A 163 5.22 -23.12 32.12
N VAL A 164 5.64 -22.68 30.94
CA VAL A 164 5.41 -23.39 29.67
C VAL A 164 6.47 -24.48 29.48
N PRO A 165 6.11 -25.68 28.97
CA PRO A 165 7.04 -26.79 28.81
C PRO A 165 7.78 -26.74 27.46
N VAL A 166 8.10 -25.55 26.96
CA VAL A 166 8.78 -25.30 25.68
C VAL A 166 9.74 -24.12 25.81
N ASP A 167 10.84 -24.16 25.08
CA ASP A 167 11.86 -23.11 24.96
C ASP A 167 11.82 -22.40 23.59
N GLU A 168 11.02 -22.90 22.66
CA GLU A 168 10.80 -22.38 21.31
C GLU A 168 9.31 -22.05 21.07
N GLY A 169 9.04 -21.08 20.20
CA GLY A 169 7.69 -20.62 19.87
C GLY A 169 7.60 -19.10 19.79
N VAL A 170 6.36 -18.59 19.66
CA VAL A 170 6.09 -17.14 19.67
C VAL A 170 5.19 -16.80 20.84
N ARG A 171 5.71 -16.03 21.80
CA ARG A 171 4.93 -15.49 22.92
C ARG A 171 4.06 -14.34 22.43
N LEU A 172 2.83 -14.27 22.93
CA LEU A 172 1.92 -13.16 22.64
C LEU A 172 2.00 -12.10 23.75
N GLU A 173 2.21 -10.84 23.38
CA GLU A 173 2.02 -9.71 24.29
C GLU A 173 0.55 -9.31 24.42
N GLY A 174 -0.26 -9.74 23.45
CA GLY A 174 -1.69 -9.54 23.39
C GLY A 174 -2.23 -9.80 22.00
N THR A 175 -3.52 -9.52 21.82
CA THR A 175 -4.20 -9.60 20.54
C THR A 175 -4.83 -8.27 20.20
N ALA A 176 -4.82 -7.90 18.92
CA ALA A 176 -5.47 -6.69 18.43
C ALA A 176 -7.00 -6.85 18.45
N GLU A 177 -7.72 -5.76 18.71
CA GLU A 177 -9.18 -5.76 18.69
C GLU A 177 -9.73 -6.10 17.30
N ALA A 178 -10.94 -6.68 17.27
CA ALA A 178 -11.62 -7.09 16.03
C ALA A 178 -10.79 -8.00 15.11
N THR A 179 -9.95 -8.87 15.69
CA THR A 179 -9.14 -9.84 14.94
C THR A 179 -9.52 -11.29 15.23
N GLY A 180 -9.10 -12.18 14.33
CA GLY A 180 -9.27 -13.61 14.43
C GLY A 180 -8.60 -14.20 15.67
N ALA A 181 -7.39 -13.72 16.01
CA ALA A 181 -6.72 -14.14 17.23
C ALA A 181 -7.53 -13.82 18.49
N ARG A 182 -8.11 -12.61 18.57
CA ARG A 182 -8.99 -12.23 19.68
C ARG A 182 -10.26 -13.06 19.70
N ALA A 183 -10.92 -13.26 18.55
CA ALA A 183 -12.13 -14.07 18.44
C ALA A 183 -11.89 -15.56 18.77
N ALA A 184 -10.68 -16.05 18.50
CA ALA A 184 -10.23 -17.39 18.89
C ALA A 184 -9.89 -17.49 20.39
N GLY A 185 -9.90 -16.40 21.14
CA GLY A 185 -9.62 -16.41 22.58
C GLY A 185 -8.13 -16.57 22.93
N LEU A 186 -7.23 -16.24 21.99
CA LEU A 186 -5.81 -16.09 22.28
C LEU A 186 -5.59 -14.88 23.21
N GLN A 187 -4.68 -15.04 24.16
CA GLN A 187 -4.45 -14.12 25.27
C GLN A 187 -2.98 -13.75 25.38
N LYS A 188 -2.71 -12.71 26.18
CA LYS A 188 -1.35 -12.38 26.62
C LYS A 188 -0.71 -13.61 27.28
N ASP A 189 0.58 -13.80 26.99
CA ASP A 189 1.45 -14.87 27.45
C ASP A 189 1.10 -16.29 26.95
N ASP A 190 0.18 -16.41 25.99
CA ASP A 190 0.10 -17.64 25.19
C ASP A 190 1.38 -17.81 24.35
N VAL A 191 1.87 -19.04 24.22
CA VAL A 191 3.04 -19.38 23.39
C VAL A 191 2.60 -20.25 22.22
N ILE A 192 2.56 -19.68 21.01
CA ILE A 192 2.20 -20.41 19.78
C ILE A 192 3.36 -21.31 19.37
N VAL A 193 3.05 -22.60 19.17
CA VAL A 193 4.03 -23.64 18.78
C VAL A 193 3.67 -24.34 17.47
N LYS A 194 2.44 -24.16 16.96
CA LYS A 194 2.02 -24.66 15.64
C LYS A 194 0.95 -23.76 15.05
N LEU A 195 1.05 -23.47 13.76
CA LEU A 195 0.06 -22.73 13.00
C LEU A 195 -0.17 -23.40 11.65
N ALA A 196 -1.43 -23.60 11.27
CA ALA A 196 -1.81 -24.16 9.97
C ALA A 196 -1.06 -25.49 9.64
N GLY A 197 -0.89 -26.35 10.65
CA GLY A 197 -0.18 -27.62 10.47
C GLY A 197 1.35 -27.55 10.54
N LYS A 198 1.95 -26.35 10.49
CA LYS A 198 3.41 -26.13 10.50
C LYS A 198 3.91 -25.74 11.91
N LYS A 199 5.09 -26.23 12.28
CA LYS A 199 5.75 -25.91 13.56
C LYS A 199 6.13 -24.43 13.58
N VAL A 200 5.91 -23.78 14.71
CA VAL A 200 6.31 -22.39 14.97
C VAL A 200 7.36 -22.44 16.07
N ILE A 201 8.57 -21.99 15.75
CA ILE A 201 9.72 -21.97 16.67
C ILE A 201 10.18 -20.54 16.98
N ASP A 202 9.79 -19.58 16.15
CA ASP A 202 10.15 -18.17 16.18
C ASP A 202 9.21 -17.34 15.28
N VAL A 203 9.41 -16.03 15.23
CA VAL A 203 8.61 -15.12 14.39
C VAL A 203 8.77 -15.41 12.89
N PRO A 204 9.98 -15.65 12.34
CA PRO A 204 10.14 -16.08 10.94
C PRO A 204 9.33 -17.32 10.55
N SER A 205 9.35 -18.37 11.36
CA SER A 205 8.58 -19.60 11.11
C SER A 205 7.06 -19.39 11.21
N LEU A 206 6.60 -18.43 12.02
CA LEU A 206 5.20 -17.99 12.02
C LEU A 206 4.80 -17.41 10.66
N PHE A 207 5.64 -16.57 10.04
CA PHE A 207 5.37 -16.04 8.70
C PHE A 207 5.40 -17.14 7.62
N VAL A 208 6.35 -18.09 7.71
CA VAL A 208 6.37 -19.27 6.83
C VAL A 208 5.11 -20.11 7.00
N ALA A 209 4.56 -20.18 8.21
CA ALA A 209 3.31 -20.89 8.47
C ALA A 209 2.11 -20.28 7.73
N LEU A 210 2.08 -18.95 7.61
CA LEU A 210 1.05 -18.21 6.87
C LEU A 210 1.21 -18.25 5.34
N GLN A 211 2.37 -18.64 4.81
CA GLN A 211 2.57 -18.69 3.37
C GLN A 211 1.59 -19.66 2.72
N GLY A 212 0.87 -19.16 1.70
CA GLY A 212 -0.15 -19.91 0.96
C GLY A 212 -1.58 -19.68 1.47
N HIS A 213 -1.74 -19.02 2.62
CA HIS A 213 -3.05 -18.66 3.16
C HIS A 213 -3.52 -17.27 2.71
N ARG A 214 -4.82 -17.04 2.85
CA ARG A 214 -5.50 -15.76 2.61
C ARG A 214 -6.27 -15.33 3.85
N ALA A 215 -6.55 -14.04 3.96
CA ALA A 215 -7.56 -13.55 4.88
C ALA A 215 -8.90 -14.28 4.65
N GLY A 216 -9.58 -14.65 5.74
CA GLY A 216 -10.78 -15.47 5.76
C GLY A 216 -10.51 -16.98 5.88
N ASP A 217 -9.28 -17.44 5.64
CA ASP A 217 -8.95 -18.86 5.84
C ASP A 217 -9.06 -19.24 7.32
N LYS A 218 -9.66 -20.40 7.59
CA LYS A 218 -9.70 -20.99 8.93
C LYS A 218 -8.51 -21.92 9.13
N VAL A 219 -7.66 -21.62 10.11
CA VAL A 219 -6.45 -22.38 10.43
C VAL A 219 -6.47 -22.85 11.88
N GLN A 220 -5.83 -23.98 12.15
CA GLN A 220 -5.60 -24.42 13.53
C GLN A 220 -4.35 -23.73 14.10
N VAL A 221 -4.50 -23.18 15.31
CA VAL A 221 -3.42 -22.64 16.14
C VAL A 221 -3.25 -23.57 17.34
N VAL A 222 -2.04 -24.04 17.58
CA VAL A 222 -1.68 -24.81 18.77
C VAL A 222 -0.75 -23.96 19.62
N PHE A 223 -1.10 -23.78 20.88
CA PHE A 223 -0.38 -22.91 21.80
C PHE A 223 -0.35 -23.50 23.21
N TYR A 224 0.59 -23.01 24.03
CA TYR A 224 0.63 -23.27 25.46
C TYR A 224 0.09 -22.07 26.23
N ARG A 225 -0.73 -22.36 27.26
CA ARG A 225 -1.13 -21.40 28.29
C ARG A 225 -0.70 -21.98 29.64
N GLY A 226 0.43 -21.50 30.14
CA GLY A 226 1.15 -22.22 31.19
C GLY A 226 1.49 -23.65 30.75
N LYS A 227 1.17 -24.65 31.58
CA LYS A 227 1.46 -26.06 31.28
C LYS A 227 0.50 -26.71 30.27
N GLU A 228 -0.64 -26.08 30.01
CA GLU A 228 -1.70 -26.68 29.21
C GLU A 228 -1.47 -26.41 27.71
N LYS A 229 -1.50 -27.47 26.90
CA LYS A 229 -1.46 -27.36 25.45
C LYS A 229 -2.88 -27.28 24.90
N ARG A 230 -3.19 -26.19 24.20
CA ARG A 230 -4.51 -25.91 23.62
C ARG A 230 -4.44 -25.88 22.11
N THR A 231 -5.55 -26.21 21.47
CA THR A 231 -5.71 -26.12 20.01
C THR A 231 -7.01 -25.38 19.73
N GLN A 232 -6.94 -24.39 18.86
CA GLN A 232 -8.09 -23.55 18.51
C GLN A 232 -8.15 -23.31 17.01
N THR A 233 -9.36 -23.30 16.46
CA THR A 233 -9.59 -22.81 15.10
C THR A 233 -9.68 -21.29 15.11
N MET A 234 -8.88 -20.65 14.28
CA MET A 234 -8.79 -19.20 14.13
C MET A 234 -9.01 -18.85 12.66
N GLU A 235 -9.84 -17.84 12.40
CA GLU A 235 -9.98 -17.24 11.06
C GLU A 235 -8.91 -16.17 10.87
N LEU A 236 -8.16 -16.21 9.77
CA LEU A 236 -7.12 -15.20 9.50
C LEU A 236 -7.78 -13.88 9.11
N SER A 237 -7.41 -12.79 9.79
CA SER A 237 -7.98 -11.47 9.53
C SER A 237 -7.42 -10.82 8.27
N ALA A 238 -8.24 -10.00 7.63
CA ALA A 238 -7.83 -9.09 6.57
C ALA A 238 -7.17 -7.84 7.16
N ARG A 239 -6.46 -7.09 6.32
CA ARG A 239 -6.13 -5.70 6.65
C ARG A 239 -7.45 -4.90 6.72
N PRO A 240 -7.69 -4.13 7.78
CA PRO A 240 -8.82 -3.20 7.81
C PRO A 240 -8.73 -2.24 6.61
N ILE A 241 -9.84 -2.10 5.89
CA ILE A 241 -9.98 -1.15 4.79
C ILE A 241 -10.94 -0.07 5.28
N SER A 242 -10.43 1.15 5.45
CA SER A 242 -11.27 2.29 5.80
C SER A 242 -12.31 2.52 4.70
N PRO A 243 -13.55 2.92 5.01
CA PRO A 243 -14.52 3.31 3.99
C PRO A 243 -13.96 4.42 3.09
N LEU A 244 -14.23 4.35 1.78
CA LEU A 244 -13.83 5.42 0.86
C LEU A 244 -14.83 6.58 0.98
N PRO A 245 -14.39 7.84 1.19
CA PRO A 245 -15.28 8.99 1.21
C PRO A 245 -16.00 9.11 -0.14
N LYS A 246 -17.24 9.59 -0.18
CA LYS A 246 -18.05 9.57 -1.43
C LYS A 246 -17.73 10.72 -2.38
N SER A 247 -17.12 11.79 -1.89
CA SER A 247 -16.78 12.98 -2.68
C SER A 247 -15.51 13.63 -2.17
N GLY A 248 -14.89 14.47 -3.01
CA GLY A 248 -13.76 15.30 -2.60
C GLY A 248 -14.08 16.19 -1.39
N GLN A 249 -15.31 16.68 -1.28
CA GLN A 249 -15.77 17.44 -0.12
C GLN A 249 -15.76 16.60 1.17
N GLU A 250 -16.29 15.38 1.14
CA GLU A 250 -16.29 14.50 2.31
C GLU A 250 -14.85 14.14 2.74
N LEU A 251 -13.95 13.92 1.76
CA LEU A 251 -12.54 13.73 2.04
C LEU A 251 -11.89 14.98 2.66
N ALA A 252 -12.20 16.18 2.16
CA ALA A 252 -11.73 17.43 2.74
C ALA A 252 -12.22 17.61 4.19
N ASP A 253 -13.47 17.27 4.49
CA ASP A 253 -14.03 17.39 5.84
C ASP A 253 -13.38 16.44 6.85
N LEU A 254 -13.12 15.20 6.44
CA LEU A 254 -12.34 14.23 7.21
C LEU A 254 -10.90 14.72 7.44
N SER A 255 -10.27 15.22 6.38
CA SER A 255 -8.90 15.75 6.41
C SER A 255 -8.79 16.96 7.34
N ARG A 256 -9.78 17.86 7.32
CA ARG A 256 -9.84 19.03 8.21
C ARG A 256 -9.89 18.62 9.68
N THR A 257 -10.64 17.58 10.01
CA THR A 257 -10.71 17.03 11.36
C THR A 257 -9.35 16.47 11.79
N ASN A 258 -8.67 15.72 10.92
CA ASN A 258 -7.33 15.20 11.18
C ASN A 258 -6.32 16.34 11.39
N TYR A 259 -6.31 17.36 10.52
CA TYR A 259 -5.45 18.52 10.67
C TYR A 259 -5.70 19.28 11.96
N ALA A 260 -6.96 19.50 12.33
CA ALA A 260 -7.29 20.17 13.59
C ALA A 260 -6.71 19.43 14.81
N GLN A 261 -6.78 18.09 14.83
CA GLN A 261 -6.21 17.28 15.90
C GLN A 261 -4.67 17.34 15.91
N VAL A 262 -4.04 17.08 14.77
CA VAL A 262 -2.58 17.06 14.64
C VAL A 262 -1.97 18.43 14.95
N ASN A 263 -2.60 19.52 14.49
CA ASN A 263 -2.14 20.87 14.79
C ASN A 263 -2.29 21.23 16.28
N ALA A 264 -3.36 20.78 16.94
CA ALA A 264 -3.53 20.97 18.37
C ALA A 264 -2.47 20.19 19.17
N GLU A 265 -2.21 18.95 18.77
CA GLU A 265 -1.17 18.09 19.37
C GLU A 265 0.24 18.66 19.18
N LEU A 266 0.54 19.21 18.00
CA LEU A 266 1.78 19.92 17.71
C LEU A 266 1.92 21.18 18.58
N ALA A 267 0.89 22.04 18.59
CA ALA A 267 0.89 23.28 19.36
C ALA A 267 1.07 23.04 20.87
N GLN A 268 0.46 21.98 21.40
CA GLN A 268 0.63 21.60 22.81
C GLN A 268 2.09 21.24 23.14
N ARG A 269 2.78 20.52 22.25
CA ARG A 269 4.16 20.06 22.47
C ARG A 269 5.16 21.20 22.49
N ILE A 270 4.99 22.18 21.61
CA ILE A 270 5.89 23.34 21.48
C ILE A 270 5.46 24.53 22.34
N ALA A 271 4.39 24.40 23.14
CA ALA A 271 3.86 25.49 23.95
C ALA A 271 4.94 26.09 24.87
N GLY A 272 5.04 27.42 24.87
CA GLY A 272 5.99 28.15 25.72
C GLY A 272 7.45 28.10 25.30
N LEU A 273 7.80 27.49 24.16
CA LEU A 273 9.14 27.61 23.59
C LEU A 273 9.38 29.00 23.02
N THR A 274 10.61 29.51 23.20
CA THR A 274 11.08 30.69 22.48
C THR A 274 11.61 30.32 21.10
N ASP A 275 11.65 31.29 20.19
CA ASP A 275 12.24 31.08 18.86
C ASP A 275 13.70 30.64 18.93
N GLN A 276 14.47 31.13 19.90
CA GLN A 276 15.86 30.72 20.11
C GLN A 276 15.98 29.26 20.56
N GLN A 277 15.09 28.81 21.45
CA GLN A 277 15.05 27.40 21.86
C GLN A 277 14.65 26.51 20.67
N ALA A 278 13.74 26.97 19.81
CA ALA A 278 13.33 26.19 18.64
C ALA A 278 14.41 26.11 17.53
N ASP A 279 15.47 26.92 17.59
CA ASP A 279 16.65 26.82 16.72
C ASP A 279 17.67 25.78 17.21
N PHE A 280 17.50 25.25 18.43
CA PHE A 280 18.39 24.23 19.00
C PHE A 280 18.37 22.94 18.16
N ARG A 281 19.56 22.37 17.95
CA ARG A 281 19.76 21.06 17.31
C ARG A 281 20.36 20.10 18.33
N THR A 282 19.82 18.89 18.38
CA THR A 282 20.25 17.85 19.33
C THR A 282 21.63 17.30 19.00
N ALA A 283 22.02 17.27 17.73
CA ALA A 283 23.36 16.90 17.25
C ALA A 283 23.65 17.51 15.86
N PRO A 284 24.92 17.51 15.39
CA PRO A 284 25.23 17.89 14.02
C PRO A 284 24.50 17.01 13.01
N GLY A 285 23.79 17.63 12.06
CA GLY A 285 23.00 16.92 11.03
C GLY A 285 21.54 16.66 11.42
N GLU A 286 21.19 16.79 12.70
CA GLU A 286 19.81 16.70 13.17
C GLU A 286 19.05 18.01 12.91
N TRP A 287 17.74 17.90 12.74
CA TRP A 287 16.88 19.06 12.56
C TRP A 287 16.62 19.80 13.86
N SER A 288 16.52 21.13 13.75
CA SER A 288 15.91 21.94 14.81
C SER A 288 14.40 21.74 14.85
N ILE A 289 13.76 22.21 15.93
CA ILE A 289 12.29 22.18 16.05
C ILE A 289 11.64 22.99 14.92
N LYS A 290 12.24 24.14 14.53
CA LYS A 290 11.75 24.91 13.37
C LYS A 290 11.89 24.14 12.06
N GLU A 291 13.00 23.41 11.86
CA GLU A 291 13.21 22.59 10.67
C GLU A 291 12.22 21.41 10.61
N MET A 292 11.87 20.81 11.76
CA MET A 292 10.81 19.80 11.84
C MET A 292 9.43 20.36 11.46
N ILE A 293 9.08 21.58 11.90
CA ILE A 293 7.81 22.22 11.49
C ILE A 293 7.86 22.59 9.99
N ALA A 294 9.00 23.08 9.51
CA ALA A 294 9.21 23.38 8.11
C ALA A 294 9.09 22.14 7.21
N HIS A 295 9.50 20.98 7.71
CA HIS A 295 9.31 19.69 7.02
C HIS A 295 7.83 19.39 6.77
N PHE A 296 6.97 19.63 7.75
CA PHE A 296 5.53 19.46 7.56
C PHE A 296 4.94 20.37 6.47
N ILE A 297 5.41 21.62 6.37
CA ILE A 297 5.04 22.53 5.27
C ILE A 297 5.51 21.97 3.92
N ALA A 298 6.73 21.42 3.88
CA ALA A 298 7.28 20.81 2.66
C ALA A 298 6.46 19.58 2.23
N CYS A 299 6.04 18.73 3.18
CA CYS A 299 5.17 17.58 2.94
C CYS A 299 3.83 17.99 2.31
N GLU A 300 3.19 19.03 2.82
CA GLU A 300 1.94 19.56 2.25
C GLU A 300 2.12 19.97 0.79
N ARG A 301 3.16 20.75 0.50
CA ARG A 301 3.44 21.22 -0.86
C ARG A 301 3.80 20.09 -1.82
N ASP A 302 4.47 19.04 -1.32
CA ASP A 302 4.77 17.85 -2.12
C ASP A 302 3.50 17.05 -2.42
N PHE A 303 2.61 16.91 -1.44
CA PHE A 303 1.30 16.29 -1.64
C PHE A 303 0.46 17.05 -2.66
N GLN A 304 0.41 18.38 -2.59
CA GLN A 304 -0.31 19.22 -3.56
C GLN A 304 0.22 19.04 -5.00
N SER A 305 1.55 19.05 -5.16
CA SER A 305 2.20 18.80 -6.46
C SER A 305 1.87 17.40 -6.97
N TRP A 306 1.93 16.38 -6.11
CA TRP A 306 1.63 15.00 -6.46
C TRP A 306 0.16 14.79 -6.81
N LEU A 307 -0.77 15.40 -6.06
CA LEU A 307 -2.21 15.34 -6.33
C LEU A 307 -2.53 15.94 -7.70
N SER A 308 -1.90 17.06 -8.04
CA SER A 308 -2.05 17.69 -9.34
C SER A 308 -1.58 16.79 -10.49
N GLU A 309 -0.45 16.08 -10.32
CA GLU A 309 0.00 15.08 -11.31
C GLU A 309 -0.96 13.90 -11.44
N LEU A 310 -1.48 13.40 -10.31
CA LEU A 310 -2.47 12.32 -10.31
C LEU A 310 -3.77 12.70 -11.02
N VAL A 311 -4.32 13.88 -10.72
CA VAL A 311 -5.54 14.39 -11.36
C VAL A 311 -5.34 14.54 -12.86
N ASN A 312 -4.16 15.01 -13.29
CA ASN A 312 -3.80 15.14 -14.70
C ASN A 312 -3.38 13.81 -15.36
N GLY A 313 -3.37 12.68 -14.62
CA GLY A 313 -3.02 11.36 -15.13
C GLY A 313 -1.56 11.23 -15.56
N GLY A 314 -0.64 12.00 -14.96
CA GLY A 314 0.79 12.00 -15.30
C GLY A 314 1.09 12.51 -16.72
N LYS A 315 0.23 13.38 -17.27
CA LYS A 315 0.34 13.91 -18.64
C LYS A 315 1.66 14.66 -18.92
N TYR A 316 2.31 15.19 -17.87
CA TYR A 316 3.55 15.97 -17.97
C TYR A 316 4.79 15.24 -17.45
N THR A 317 4.60 14.13 -16.76
CA THR A 317 5.63 13.13 -16.44
C THR A 317 5.59 12.03 -17.53
N SER A 318 6.46 11.03 -17.50
CA SER A 318 6.54 9.95 -18.51
C SER A 318 5.30 9.02 -18.58
N GLY A 319 4.13 9.50 -18.18
CA GLY A 319 2.91 8.72 -17.97
C GLY A 319 2.91 7.93 -16.66
N GLN A 320 3.98 8.02 -15.88
CA GLN A 320 4.16 7.41 -14.56
C GLN A 320 4.00 8.47 -13.49
N VAL A 321 2.99 8.29 -12.64
CA VAL A 321 2.96 8.96 -11.33
C VAL A 321 3.58 8.00 -10.33
N ASP A 322 4.65 8.43 -9.66
CA ASP A 322 5.27 7.63 -8.61
C ASP A 322 4.27 7.36 -7.47
N ASP A 323 4.23 6.12 -7.00
CA ASP A 323 3.46 5.73 -5.81
C ASP A 323 4.13 6.21 -4.54
N SER A 324 5.45 6.38 -4.61
CA SER A 324 6.20 6.99 -3.55
C SER A 324 6.02 8.50 -3.68
N LEU A 325 5.17 9.06 -2.81
CA LEU A 325 5.55 10.31 -2.16
C LEU A 325 6.75 9.96 -1.27
N GLU A 326 7.88 9.54 -1.87
CA GLU A 326 9.17 9.72 -1.23
C GLU A 326 9.27 11.24 -1.11
N PHE A 327 8.80 11.77 0.03
CA PHE A 327 8.87 13.19 0.37
C PHE A 327 10.24 13.66 -0.07
N ARG A 328 10.27 14.59 -1.03
CA ARG A 328 11.46 14.87 -1.83
C ARG A 328 12.63 15.00 -0.87
N PRO A 329 13.72 14.25 -1.09
CA PRO A 329 14.60 13.77 -0.04
C PRO A 329 14.91 14.87 0.94
N ASN A 330 14.19 14.90 2.09
CA ASN A 330 14.41 15.65 3.33
C ASN A 330 15.54 16.70 3.27
N ALA A 331 15.44 17.63 2.31
CA ALA A 331 16.62 18.32 1.84
C ALA A 331 16.89 19.44 2.82
N ASN A 332 17.97 19.34 3.59
CA ASN A 332 18.36 20.36 4.56
C ASN A 332 18.36 21.77 3.96
N LEU A 333 18.69 21.92 2.67
CA LEU A 333 18.59 23.19 1.95
C LEU A 333 17.14 23.73 1.90
N ARG A 334 16.16 22.90 1.55
CA ARG A 334 14.74 23.31 1.45
C ARG A 334 14.20 23.74 2.80
N LEU A 335 14.51 22.96 3.85
CA LEU A 335 14.07 23.26 5.21
C LEU A 335 14.72 24.55 5.73
N ALA A 336 16.03 24.73 5.51
CA ALA A 336 16.74 25.95 5.88
C ALA A 336 16.15 27.20 5.19
N VAL A 337 15.78 27.10 3.90
CA VAL A 337 15.13 28.20 3.17
C VAL A 337 13.73 28.51 3.73
N LEU A 338 12.95 27.48 4.09
CA LEU A 338 11.65 27.68 4.74
C LEU A 338 11.80 28.36 6.09
N VAL A 339 12.71 27.90 6.96
CA VAL A 339 12.97 28.56 8.25
C VAL A 339 13.49 29.98 8.05
N SER A 340 14.35 30.24 7.07
CA SER A 340 14.78 31.61 6.76
C SER A 340 13.63 32.51 6.30
N ARG A 341 12.61 31.97 5.63
CA ARG A 341 11.44 32.72 5.17
C ARG A 341 10.41 32.93 6.28
N TYR A 342 10.25 31.93 7.15
CA TYR A 342 9.33 31.91 8.29
C TYR A 342 10.15 31.74 9.58
N PRO A 343 10.81 32.81 10.07
CA PRO A 343 11.87 32.69 11.08
C PRO A 343 11.37 32.39 12.49
N THR A 344 10.06 32.51 12.74
CA THR A 344 9.46 32.29 14.05
C THR A 344 8.57 31.05 14.05
N ILE A 345 8.39 30.44 15.22
CA ILE A 345 7.45 29.33 15.44
C ILE A 345 6.05 29.75 14.97
N ALA A 346 5.61 30.96 15.34
CA ALA A 346 4.31 31.49 14.93
C ALA A 346 4.18 31.57 13.40
N ALA A 347 5.19 32.09 12.70
CA ALA A 347 5.17 32.19 11.24
C ALA A 347 5.13 30.81 10.55
N LEU A 348 5.84 29.81 11.09
CA LEU A 348 5.80 28.44 10.60
C LEU A 348 4.44 27.78 10.83
N LEU A 349 3.85 27.99 12.01
CA LEU A 349 2.51 27.47 12.35
C LEU A 349 1.39 28.13 11.55
N ASP A 350 1.55 29.39 11.15
CA ASP A 350 0.59 30.05 10.27
C ASP A 350 0.75 29.54 8.82
N GLU A 351 1.99 29.37 8.35
CA GLU A 351 2.25 28.85 7.00
C GLU A 351 1.77 27.40 6.81
N ILE A 352 1.96 26.51 7.80
CA ILE A 352 1.45 25.14 7.71
C ILE A 352 -0.09 25.13 7.60
N LYS A 353 -0.79 25.99 8.36
CA LYS A 353 -2.26 26.11 8.27
C LYS A 353 -2.68 26.63 6.90
N CYS A 354 -2.00 27.65 6.37
CA CYS A 354 -2.27 28.15 5.02
C CYS A 354 -2.09 27.05 3.97
N SER A 355 -1.00 26.28 4.04
CA SER A 355 -0.75 25.15 3.14
C SER A 355 -1.82 24.07 3.27
N GLN A 356 -2.24 23.74 4.50
CA GLN A 356 -3.31 22.75 4.74
C GLN A 356 -4.66 23.23 4.20
N GLU A 357 -5.03 24.50 4.34
CA GLU A 357 -6.27 25.04 3.76
C GLU A 357 -6.25 25.00 2.22
N GLU A 358 -5.10 25.24 1.59
CA GLU A 358 -4.93 25.02 0.14
C GLU A 358 -5.12 23.54 -0.22
N THR A 359 -4.53 22.62 0.53
CA THR A 359 -4.75 21.17 0.36
C THR A 359 -6.24 20.83 0.48
N LEU A 360 -6.94 21.36 1.49
CA LEU A 360 -8.38 21.14 1.68
C LEU A 360 -9.22 21.66 0.51
N ALA A 361 -8.86 22.82 -0.06
CA ALA A 361 -9.51 23.38 -1.23
C ALA A 361 -9.26 22.54 -2.50
N MET A 362 -8.04 21.99 -2.66
CA MET A 362 -7.75 21.04 -3.74
C MET A 362 -8.58 19.75 -3.61
N LEU A 363 -8.73 19.23 -2.38
CA LEU A 363 -9.52 18.02 -2.12
C LEU A 363 -11.01 18.24 -2.40
N SER A 364 -11.58 19.35 -1.93
CA SER A 364 -13.00 19.67 -2.20
C SER A 364 -13.27 19.94 -3.68
N GLY A 365 -12.28 20.50 -4.39
CA GLY A 365 -12.32 20.77 -5.83
C GLY A 365 -11.99 19.58 -6.73
N LEU A 366 -11.81 18.36 -6.19
CA LEU A 366 -11.49 17.19 -7.01
C LEU A 366 -12.55 16.92 -8.08
N PRO A 367 -12.16 16.73 -9.35
CA PRO A 367 -13.12 16.44 -10.42
C PRO A 367 -13.89 15.13 -10.19
N ALA A 368 -15.17 15.11 -10.59
CA ALA A 368 -16.03 13.94 -10.39
C ALA A 368 -15.49 12.68 -11.08
N GLU A 369 -14.86 12.84 -12.25
CA GLU A 369 -14.19 11.76 -12.98
C GLU A 369 -12.98 11.20 -12.24
N PHE A 370 -12.29 12.02 -11.43
CA PHE A 370 -11.19 11.54 -10.58
C PHE A 370 -11.74 10.73 -9.41
N VAL A 371 -12.77 11.23 -8.74
CA VAL A 371 -13.46 10.52 -7.64
C VAL A 371 -14.04 9.19 -8.11
N ALA A 372 -14.55 9.13 -9.35
CA ALA A 372 -15.05 7.90 -9.96
C ALA A 372 -13.96 6.84 -10.21
N ARG A 373 -12.70 7.25 -10.40
CA ARG A 373 -11.53 6.36 -10.48
C ARG A 373 -11.11 5.91 -9.09
N LYS A 374 -11.90 5.00 -8.50
CA LYS A 374 -11.73 4.55 -7.10
C LYS A 374 -10.31 4.10 -6.75
N TYR A 375 -9.57 3.50 -7.69
CA TYR A 375 -8.18 3.11 -7.47
C TYR A 375 -7.22 4.29 -7.24
N LEU A 376 -7.35 5.38 -8.00
CA LEU A 376 -6.55 6.61 -7.78
C LEU A 376 -7.08 7.37 -6.56
N TYR A 377 -8.40 7.49 -6.47
CA TYR A 377 -9.01 8.27 -5.42
C TYR A 377 -8.81 7.66 -4.03
N ARG A 378 -8.83 6.32 -3.91
CA ARG A 378 -8.44 5.62 -2.68
C ARG A 378 -7.01 5.94 -2.26
N ARG A 379 -6.08 6.03 -3.20
CA ARG A 379 -4.70 6.43 -2.88
C ARG A 379 -4.67 7.81 -2.23
N THR A 380 -5.34 8.80 -2.82
CA THR A 380 -5.46 10.15 -2.23
C THR A 380 -6.12 10.11 -0.86
N ALA A 381 -7.21 9.36 -0.72
CA ALA A 381 -7.95 9.25 0.54
C ALA A 381 -7.13 8.59 1.65
N ASP A 382 -6.44 7.49 1.36
CA ASP A 382 -5.59 6.78 2.32
C ASP A 382 -4.40 7.66 2.76
N TRP A 383 -3.82 8.45 1.85
CA TRP A 383 -2.81 9.44 2.22
C TRP A 383 -3.33 10.43 3.26
N MET A 384 -4.46 11.07 2.96
CA MET A 384 -5.03 12.12 3.81
C MET A 384 -5.59 11.61 5.14
N THR A 385 -6.18 10.42 5.14
CA THR A 385 -6.90 9.89 6.30
C THR A 385 -6.06 8.98 7.19
N LEU A 386 -5.00 8.37 6.65
CA LEU A 386 -4.17 7.41 7.37
C LEU A 386 -2.70 7.85 7.43
N ILE A 387 -2.10 8.19 6.29
CA ILE A 387 -0.64 8.37 6.22
C ILE A 387 -0.21 9.72 6.81
N VAL A 388 -0.85 10.83 6.43
CA VAL A 388 -0.55 12.15 6.99
C VAL A 388 -0.63 12.16 8.53
N PRO A 389 -1.74 11.74 9.18
CA PRO A 389 -1.79 11.78 10.65
C PRO A 389 -0.80 10.83 11.33
N SER A 390 -0.50 9.66 10.74
CA SER A 390 0.50 8.73 11.31
C SER A 390 1.93 9.25 11.14
N HIS A 391 2.26 9.89 10.01
CA HIS A 391 3.57 10.49 9.79
C HIS A 391 3.92 11.54 10.86
N PHE A 392 2.95 12.37 11.26
CA PHE A 392 3.18 13.30 12.37
C PHE A 392 3.33 12.57 13.71
N ARG A 393 2.37 11.70 14.06
CA ARG A 393 2.26 11.12 15.40
C ARG A 393 3.27 10.02 15.69
N GLU A 394 3.51 9.15 14.73
CA GLU A 394 4.31 7.94 14.89
C GLU A 394 5.77 8.18 14.52
N GLU A 395 6.04 9.02 13.51
CA GLU A 395 7.40 9.23 13.00
C GLU A 395 8.07 10.48 13.59
N HIS A 396 7.36 11.59 13.78
CA HIS A 396 7.99 12.87 14.12
C HIS A 396 7.71 13.40 15.54
N PHE A 397 6.55 13.14 16.12
CA PHE A 397 6.24 13.63 17.48
C PHE A 397 7.17 13.08 18.57
N PRO A 398 7.62 11.81 18.55
CA PRO A 398 8.60 11.32 19.52
C PRO A 398 9.92 12.11 19.47
N ASP A 399 10.43 12.39 18.27
CA ASP A 399 11.67 13.15 18.08
C ASP A 399 11.51 14.63 18.44
N LEU A 400 10.35 15.20 18.11
CA LEU A 400 9.98 16.55 18.51
C LEU A 400 9.97 16.69 20.04
N GLU A 401 9.29 15.79 20.76
CA GLU A 401 9.22 15.81 22.22
C GLU A 401 10.62 15.75 22.86
N LYS A 402 11.49 14.89 22.33
CA LYS A 402 12.89 14.80 22.76
C LYS A 402 13.64 16.10 22.51
N ALA A 403 13.48 16.72 21.34
CA ALA A 403 14.12 18.00 21.02
C ALA A 403 13.61 19.15 21.91
N VAL A 404 12.30 19.22 22.17
CA VAL A 404 11.69 20.21 23.07
C VAL A 404 12.24 20.09 24.49
N ALA A 405 12.33 18.86 25.01
CA ALA A 405 12.87 18.62 26.35
C ALA A 405 14.32 19.11 26.46
N LEU A 406 15.16 18.82 25.46
CA LEU A 406 16.55 19.25 25.44
C LEU A 406 16.71 20.76 25.25
N ALA A 407 15.87 21.39 24.43
CA ALA A 407 15.96 22.84 24.17
C ALA A 407 15.54 23.73 25.34
N ARG A 408 14.77 23.18 26.30
CA ARG A 408 14.34 23.89 27.51
C ARG A 408 15.40 23.91 28.62
N HIS A 409 16.40 23.05 28.52
CA HIS A 409 17.50 22.91 29.46
C HIS A 409 18.79 23.45 28.84
#